data_AF-A0A087VUA3-F1
#
_entry.id   AF-A0A087VUA3-F1
#
_cell.length_a   1.000
_cell.length_b   1.000
_cell.length_c   1.000
_cell.angle_alpha   90.00
_cell.angle_beta   90.00
_cell.angle_gamma   90.00
#
_symmetry.space_group_name_H-M   'P 1'
#
loop_
_entity.id
_entity.type
_entity.pdbx_description
1 polymer ?
#
loop_
_entity_poly.entity_id
_entity_poly.type
_entity_poly.pdbx_seq_one_letter_code
_entity_poly.pdbx_strand_id
1 'polypeptide(L)'
;MAENANTQRTSDSGVSIWLDDLSRTRIESGNLQQLIAERNVVGVTTNPSIFQKALSQVGPYDEQLKQLGRIDVEDAVRELTTTDVRNATDIFREVAEKTDYVDGRVSIEVDPRLAHNTEETEKQAEQLWAKVDRPNAMIKIPATLEGLPAITATLAKGISVNVTLIFSLERYQQVIDAFIEGMVQADKNGHDLKHMGSVASFFVSRVDSAVDKLLEANGSDEAKSLEGKAAVANARLAYELFEQAFDKDPRWADLEAKGARRQRPLFASTGTKNPAYSDCKYVDELVAPQIVNTMPEKTLEALAAHGDGSPSIEGTYEESHQIMQKLADLGISIKDVTDKLEADGVASFIASWDSVLSDVQKGIDRVNG
;
A
#
# COMPACT_ATOMS: atom_id res chain seq x y z
N MET A 1 16.73 23.26 -3.20
CA MET A 1 15.49 23.65 -3.87
C MET A 1 14.41 23.70 -2.80
N ALA A 2 13.47 24.65 -2.88
CA ALA A 2 12.49 24.84 -1.81
C ALA A 2 11.44 23.71 -1.83
N GLU A 3 11.10 23.19 -0.66
CA GLU A 3 10.02 22.20 -0.48
C GLU A 3 8.68 22.76 -1.00
N ASN A 4 7.84 21.91 -1.60
CA ASN A 4 6.54 22.33 -2.11
C ASN A 4 5.55 22.56 -0.95
N ALA A 5 4.90 23.72 -0.92
CA ALA A 5 4.06 24.12 0.21
C ALA A 5 2.83 23.22 0.45
N ASN A 6 2.26 22.61 -0.60
CA ASN A 6 1.05 21.79 -0.48
C ASN A 6 1.40 20.37 0.01
N THR A 7 2.45 19.76 -0.55
CA THR A 7 2.95 18.47 -0.04
C THR A 7 3.51 18.62 1.37
N GLN A 8 4.19 19.73 1.67
CA GLN A 8 4.67 20.03 3.02
C GLN A 8 3.50 20.15 4.01
N ARG A 9 2.43 20.87 3.67
CA ARG A 9 1.25 20.99 4.55
C ARG A 9 0.60 19.64 4.83
N THR A 10 0.54 18.78 3.83
CA THR A 10 0.03 17.41 3.97
C THR A 10 0.90 16.61 4.95
N SER A 11 2.23 16.69 4.80
CA SER A 11 3.18 16.07 5.73
C SER A 11 3.09 16.64 7.15
N ASP A 12 3.00 17.95 7.31
CA ASP A 12 2.86 18.64 8.59
C ASP A 12 1.55 18.27 9.31
N SER A 13 0.51 17.92 8.55
CA SER A 13 -0.77 17.41 9.07
C SER A 13 -0.71 15.94 9.51
N GLY A 14 0.46 15.31 9.43
CA GLY A 14 0.75 13.97 9.93
C GLY A 14 0.56 12.84 8.91
N VAL A 15 0.56 13.16 7.61
CA VAL A 15 0.46 12.21 6.49
C VAL A 15 1.83 11.94 5.90
N SER A 16 2.31 10.70 6.00
CA SER A 16 3.50 10.28 5.25
C SER A 16 3.12 10.07 3.78
N ILE A 17 3.76 10.83 2.88
CA ILE A 17 3.51 10.75 1.43
C ILE A 17 4.41 9.66 0.84
N TRP A 18 3.80 8.62 0.28
CA TRP A 18 4.52 7.54 -0.42
C TRP A 18 4.20 7.58 -1.92
N LEU A 19 5.14 7.14 -2.74
CA LEU A 19 4.96 6.98 -4.18
C LEU A 19 4.48 5.57 -4.52
N ASP A 20 3.40 5.44 -5.28
CA ASP A 20 2.89 4.17 -5.81
C ASP A 20 3.46 3.89 -7.21
N ASP A 21 4.78 3.87 -7.32
CA ASP A 21 5.54 3.57 -8.54
C ASP A 21 7.00 3.25 -8.20
N LEU A 22 7.61 2.31 -8.91
CA LEU A 22 9.05 2.07 -8.88
C LEU A 22 9.51 1.53 -10.23
N SER A 23 10.59 2.12 -10.75
CA SER A 23 11.29 1.58 -11.92
C SER A 23 12.77 1.91 -11.84
N ARG A 24 13.58 1.08 -12.48
CA ARG A 24 15.02 1.33 -12.66
C ARG A 24 15.34 2.71 -13.23
N THR A 25 14.56 3.15 -14.21
CA THR A 25 14.69 4.50 -14.79
C THR A 25 14.61 5.59 -13.71
N ARG A 26 13.67 5.49 -12.76
CA ARG A 26 13.54 6.48 -11.67
C ARG A 26 14.72 6.43 -10.70
N ILE A 27 15.22 5.24 -10.41
CA ILE A 27 16.36 5.01 -9.51
C ILE A 27 17.63 5.63 -10.13
N GLU A 28 17.93 5.29 -11.38
CA GLU A 28 19.18 5.67 -12.05
C GLU A 28 19.22 7.13 -12.52
N SER A 29 18.07 7.72 -12.83
CA SER A 29 17.97 9.13 -13.24
C SER A 29 18.08 10.13 -12.08
N GLY A 30 18.04 9.67 -10.83
CA GLY A 30 17.98 10.54 -9.65
C GLY A 30 16.58 11.08 -9.33
N ASN A 31 15.54 10.60 -10.03
CA ASN A 31 14.17 11.08 -9.86
C ASN A 31 13.62 10.80 -8.45
N LEU A 32 13.92 9.64 -7.85
CA LEU A 32 13.47 9.36 -6.48
C LEU A 32 14.04 10.35 -5.46
N GLN A 33 15.33 10.70 -5.59
CA GLN A 33 15.99 11.71 -4.76
C GLN A 33 15.34 13.08 -4.94
N GLN A 34 14.97 13.43 -6.18
CA GLN A 34 14.25 14.65 -6.47
C GLN A 34 12.87 14.67 -5.77
N LEU A 35 12.11 13.59 -5.83
CA LEU A 35 10.80 13.49 -5.18
C LEU A 35 10.90 13.57 -3.64
N ILE A 36 11.94 12.96 -3.05
CA ILE A 36 12.22 13.12 -1.61
C ILE A 36 12.46 14.60 -1.28
N ALA A 37 13.30 15.28 -2.07
CA ALA A 37 13.72 16.66 -1.80
C ALA A 37 12.67 17.73 -2.13
N GLU A 38 11.81 17.49 -3.11
CA GLU A 38 10.92 18.53 -3.68
C GLU A 38 9.43 18.23 -3.50
N ARG A 39 9.06 17.00 -3.12
CA ARG A 39 7.65 16.56 -2.96
C ARG A 39 7.37 15.90 -1.62
N ASN A 40 8.33 15.92 -0.69
CA ASN A 40 8.21 15.31 0.63
C ASN A 40 7.87 13.81 0.58
N VAL A 41 8.30 13.11 -0.48
CA VAL A 41 8.10 11.66 -0.57
C VAL A 41 9.01 10.96 0.43
N VAL A 42 8.43 10.10 1.27
CA VAL A 42 9.12 9.40 2.36
C VAL A 42 8.98 7.89 2.30
N GLY A 43 8.45 7.34 1.20
CA GLY A 43 8.39 5.89 0.98
C GLY A 43 7.89 5.54 -0.41
N VAL A 44 7.97 4.25 -0.75
CA VAL A 44 7.57 3.72 -2.06
C VAL A 44 6.84 2.38 -1.91
N THR A 45 5.79 2.19 -2.70
CA THR A 45 5.16 0.87 -2.90
C THR A 45 5.38 0.35 -4.30
N THR A 46 5.50 -0.97 -4.40
CA THR A 46 5.41 -1.71 -5.66
C THR A 46 4.16 -2.60 -5.66
N ASN A 47 3.82 -3.11 -6.83
CA ASN A 47 2.83 -4.15 -7.06
C ASN A 47 3.09 -4.78 -8.45
N PRO A 48 2.47 -5.92 -8.79
CA PRO A 48 2.67 -6.57 -10.08
C PRO A 48 2.45 -5.66 -11.30
N SER A 49 1.43 -4.79 -11.28
CA SER A 49 1.14 -3.89 -12.40
C SER A 49 2.21 -2.79 -12.57
N ILE A 50 2.78 -2.29 -11.47
CA ILE A 50 3.92 -1.35 -11.50
C ILE A 50 5.13 -2.01 -12.15
N PHE A 51 5.48 -3.22 -11.72
CA PHE A 51 6.60 -3.95 -12.31
C PHE A 51 6.35 -4.34 -13.76
N GLN A 52 5.12 -4.68 -14.15
CA GLN A 52 4.76 -4.91 -15.54
C GLN A 52 5.10 -3.69 -16.41
N LYS A 53 4.66 -2.50 -15.98
CA LYS A 53 4.96 -1.24 -16.68
C LYS A 53 6.45 -0.93 -16.69
N ALA A 54 7.16 -1.22 -15.60
CA ALA A 54 8.58 -0.96 -15.50
C ALA A 54 9.41 -1.90 -16.39
N LEU A 55 9.18 -3.20 -16.31
CA LEU A 55 9.96 -4.25 -16.97
C LEU A 55 9.68 -4.37 -18.48
N SER A 56 8.55 -3.84 -18.94
CA SER A 56 8.29 -3.69 -20.38
C SER A 56 9.11 -2.59 -21.06
N GLN A 57 9.84 -1.75 -20.29
CA GLN A 57 10.72 -0.72 -20.85
C GLN A 57 12.03 -1.34 -21.39
N VAL A 58 12.37 -0.97 -22.63
CA VAL A 58 13.63 -1.37 -23.28
C VAL A 58 14.78 -0.52 -22.75
N GLY A 59 15.94 -1.12 -22.49
CA GLY A 59 17.18 -0.40 -22.17
C GLY A 59 17.62 -0.58 -20.72
N PRO A 60 16.96 0.03 -19.72
CA PRO A 60 17.44 0.01 -18.32
C PRO A 60 17.67 -1.39 -17.75
N TYR A 61 16.91 -2.39 -18.22
CA TYR A 61 17.01 -3.76 -17.72
C TYR A 61 17.91 -4.66 -18.58
N ASP A 62 18.36 -4.21 -19.76
CA ASP A 62 18.96 -5.08 -20.78
C ASP A 62 20.25 -5.76 -20.30
N GLU A 63 21.11 -5.04 -19.59
CA GLU A 63 22.36 -5.63 -19.07
C GLU A 63 22.10 -6.75 -18.06
N GLN A 64 21.13 -6.57 -17.16
CA GLN A 64 20.79 -7.58 -16.16
C GLN A 64 20.01 -8.74 -16.81
N LEU A 65 19.08 -8.46 -17.73
CA LEU A 65 18.36 -9.49 -18.49
C LEU A 65 19.33 -10.41 -19.26
N LYS A 66 20.42 -9.86 -19.80
CA LYS A 66 21.47 -10.64 -20.47
C LYS A 66 22.18 -11.60 -19.50
N GLN A 67 22.41 -11.18 -18.26
CA GLN A 67 22.99 -12.04 -17.23
C GLN A 67 22.01 -13.12 -16.76
N LEU A 68 20.71 -12.79 -16.71
CA LEU A 68 19.64 -13.65 -16.22
C LEU A 68 19.08 -14.61 -17.28
N GLY A 69 19.47 -14.52 -18.55
CA GLY A 69 18.99 -15.42 -19.60
C GLY A 69 19.36 -16.90 -19.48
N ARG A 70 19.96 -17.30 -18.35
CA ARG A 70 20.37 -18.67 -18.04
C ARG A 70 19.57 -19.30 -16.89
N ILE A 71 18.67 -18.55 -16.27
CA ILE A 71 17.83 -19.01 -15.16
C ILE A 71 16.35 -18.98 -15.57
N ASP A 72 15.50 -19.56 -14.74
CA ASP A 72 14.06 -19.51 -14.94
C ASP A 72 13.53 -18.07 -14.87
N VAL A 73 12.49 -17.78 -15.64
CA VAL A 73 11.90 -16.43 -15.73
C VAL A 73 11.36 -15.93 -14.39
N GLU A 74 10.84 -16.81 -13.53
CA GLU A 74 10.37 -16.43 -12.20
C GLU A 74 11.53 -15.98 -11.31
N ASP A 75 12.66 -16.68 -11.38
CA ASP A 75 13.88 -16.30 -10.66
C ASP A 75 14.47 -15.00 -11.23
N ALA A 76 14.39 -14.79 -12.56
CA ALA A 76 14.81 -13.56 -13.20
C ALA A 76 13.96 -12.36 -12.74
N VAL A 77 12.63 -12.48 -12.74
CA VAL A 77 11.72 -11.44 -12.20
C VAL A 77 12.06 -11.15 -10.74
N ARG A 78 12.26 -12.18 -9.91
CA ARG A 78 12.63 -12.00 -8.51
C ARG A 78 13.96 -11.25 -8.36
N GLU A 79 14.97 -11.56 -9.17
CA GLU A 79 16.26 -10.84 -9.15
C GLU A 79 16.09 -9.37 -9.56
N LEU A 80 15.38 -9.09 -10.66
CA LEU A 80 15.16 -7.74 -11.16
C LEU A 80 14.44 -6.87 -10.12
N THR A 81 13.32 -7.37 -9.61
CA THR A 81 12.47 -6.65 -8.65
C THR A 81 13.15 -6.44 -7.30
N THR A 82 13.84 -7.46 -6.76
CA THR A 82 14.59 -7.31 -5.50
C THR A 82 15.82 -6.41 -5.65
N THR A 83 16.46 -6.37 -6.82
CA THR A 83 17.54 -5.42 -7.11
C THR A 83 17.02 -3.98 -7.06
N ASP A 84 15.92 -3.70 -7.76
CA ASP A 84 15.34 -2.35 -7.80
C ASP A 84 14.86 -1.90 -6.41
N VAL A 85 14.22 -2.80 -5.65
CA VAL A 85 13.79 -2.51 -4.28
C VAL A 85 14.98 -2.28 -3.36
N ARG A 86 16.05 -3.08 -3.45
CA ARG A 86 17.28 -2.86 -2.68
C ARG A 86 17.90 -1.50 -2.98
N ASN A 87 18.02 -1.14 -4.24
CA ASN A 87 18.57 0.16 -4.65
C ASN A 87 17.68 1.32 -4.17
N ALA A 88 16.35 1.17 -4.23
CA ALA A 88 15.43 2.16 -3.69
C ALA A 88 15.55 2.28 -2.16
N THR A 89 15.66 1.17 -1.43
CA THR A 89 15.88 1.21 0.02
C THR A 89 17.18 1.92 0.39
N ASP A 90 18.24 1.79 -0.43
CA ASP A 90 19.49 2.53 -0.22
C ASP A 90 19.31 4.04 -0.42
N ILE A 91 18.48 4.46 -1.39
CA ILE A 91 18.11 5.88 -1.59
C ILE A 91 17.32 6.43 -0.40
N PHE A 92 16.37 5.65 0.15
CA PHE A 92 15.54 6.06 1.28
C PHE A 92 16.21 5.87 2.65
N ARG A 93 17.45 5.37 2.70
CA ARG A 93 18.14 5.06 3.95
C ARG A 93 18.23 6.25 4.90
N GLU A 94 18.58 7.43 4.40
CA GLU A 94 18.70 8.63 5.23
C GLU A 94 17.35 9.05 5.85
N VAL A 95 16.25 8.91 5.09
CA VAL A 95 14.90 9.17 5.59
C VAL A 95 14.53 8.14 6.66
N ALA A 96 14.86 6.87 6.43
CA ALA A 96 14.61 5.81 7.40
C ALA A 96 15.36 6.08 8.72
N GLU A 97 16.66 6.33 8.67
CA GLU A 97 17.47 6.58 9.87
C GLU A 97 17.00 7.84 10.64
N LYS A 98 16.67 8.94 9.93
CA LYS A 98 16.18 10.18 10.56
C LYS A 98 14.82 10.03 11.23
N THR A 99 13.98 9.15 10.70
CA THR A 99 12.63 8.88 11.24
C THR A 99 12.61 7.65 12.13
N ASP A 100 13.77 7.12 12.53
CA ASP A 100 13.90 5.92 13.36
C ASP A 100 13.15 4.73 12.75
N TYR A 101 13.18 4.64 11.41
CA TYR A 101 12.48 3.70 10.56
C TYR A 101 10.95 3.81 10.62
N VAL A 102 10.38 4.94 11.03
CA VAL A 102 8.95 5.16 10.81
C VAL A 102 8.67 5.25 9.31
N ASP A 103 9.43 6.09 8.60
CA ASP A 103 9.36 6.23 7.15
C ASP A 103 10.67 5.75 6.48
N GLY A 104 10.91 6.17 5.24
CA GLY A 104 11.97 5.67 4.38
C GLY A 104 11.76 4.23 3.95
N ARG A 105 10.50 3.77 3.89
CA ARG A 105 10.14 2.38 3.64
C ARG A 105 9.93 2.09 2.15
N VAL A 106 10.35 0.91 1.69
CA VAL A 106 10.10 0.44 0.32
C VAL A 106 9.46 -0.94 0.36
N SER A 107 8.27 -1.08 -0.25
CA SER A 107 7.51 -2.34 -0.22
C SER A 107 7.74 -3.19 -1.47
N ILE A 108 7.96 -4.49 -1.29
CA ILE A 108 8.00 -5.52 -2.34
C ILE A 108 6.92 -6.57 -2.09
N GLU A 109 6.12 -6.89 -3.11
CA GLU A 109 5.01 -7.82 -2.99
C GLU A 109 5.44 -9.28 -3.20
N VAL A 110 4.84 -10.18 -2.41
CA VAL A 110 4.84 -11.62 -2.71
C VAL A 110 4.13 -11.88 -4.03
N ASP A 111 4.36 -13.05 -4.61
CA ASP A 111 3.68 -13.52 -5.80
C ASP A 111 2.17 -13.62 -5.53
N PRO A 112 1.32 -12.90 -6.29
CA PRO A 112 -0.11 -12.85 -6.03
C PRO A 112 -0.81 -14.21 -6.23
N ARG A 113 -0.19 -15.16 -6.92
CA ARG A 113 -0.71 -16.54 -7.05
C ARG A 113 -0.69 -17.29 -5.71
N LEU A 114 0.10 -16.82 -4.74
CA LEU A 114 0.20 -17.37 -3.40
C LEU A 114 -0.84 -16.80 -2.42
N ALA A 115 -1.68 -15.85 -2.84
CA ALA A 115 -2.61 -15.16 -1.96
C ALA A 115 -3.55 -16.08 -1.15
N HIS A 116 -3.77 -17.32 -1.60
CA HIS A 116 -4.57 -18.33 -0.89
C HIS A 116 -3.74 -19.50 -0.34
N ASN A 117 -2.44 -19.30 -0.16
CA ASN A 117 -1.51 -20.30 0.38
C ASN A 117 -0.62 -19.67 1.47
N THR A 118 -0.99 -19.91 2.73
CA THR A 118 -0.29 -19.36 3.90
C THR A 118 1.19 -19.74 3.94
N GLU A 119 1.50 -21.03 3.83
CA GLU A 119 2.87 -21.55 4.02
C GLU A 119 3.82 -21.05 2.92
N GLU A 120 3.39 -21.08 1.66
CA GLU A 120 4.24 -20.60 0.57
C GLU A 120 4.36 -19.06 0.56
N THR A 121 3.33 -18.33 1.02
CA THR A 121 3.43 -16.88 1.22
C THR A 121 4.49 -16.53 2.27
N GLU A 122 4.46 -17.19 3.42
CA GLU A 122 5.43 -16.99 4.50
C GLU A 122 6.86 -17.28 4.04
N LYS A 123 7.06 -18.41 3.38
CA LYS A 123 8.36 -18.82 2.84
C LYS A 123 8.88 -17.82 1.81
N GLN A 124 8.02 -17.32 0.93
CA GLN A 124 8.45 -16.33 -0.05
C GLN A 124 8.73 -14.97 0.61
N ALA A 125 7.98 -14.58 1.64
CA ALA A 125 8.27 -13.38 2.41
C ALA A 125 9.68 -13.39 3.00
N GLU A 126 10.10 -14.52 3.58
CA GLU A 126 11.48 -14.70 4.08
C GLU A 126 12.52 -14.63 2.96
N GLN A 127 12.24 -15.26 1.81
CA GLN A 127 13.15 -15.21 0.66
C GLN A 127 13.33 -13.79 0.14
N LEU A 128 12.24 -13.03 0.01
CA LEU A 128 12.29 -11.64 -0.43
C LEU A 128 13.01 -10.76 0.59
N TRP A 129 12.73 -10.94 1.89
CA TRP A 129 13.40 -10.20 2.96
C TRP A 129 14.91 -10.44 2.95
N ALA A 130 15.33 -11.70 2.94
CA ALA A 130 16.74 -12.10 2.90
C ALA A 130 17.42 -11.65 1.60
N LYS A 131 16.70 -11.62 0.49
CA LYS A 131 17.24 -11.18 -0.79
C LYS A 131 17.37 -9.66 -0.84
N VAL A 132 16.40 -8.88 -0.41
CA VAL A 132 16.53 -7.42 -0.37
C VAL A 132 17.62 -7.00 0.61
N ASP A 133 17.69 -7.64 1.79
CA ASP A 133 18.74 -7.45 2.79
C ASP A 133 18.91 -5.98 3.23
N ARG A 134 17.77 -5.32 3.52
CA ARG A 134 17.73 -3.94 4.01
C ARG A 134 16.66 -3.76 5.08
N PRO A 135 16.98 -3.10 6.22
CA PRO A 135 16.06 -2.97 7.36
C PRO A 135 14.85 -2.09 7.09
N ASN A 136 14.91 -1.21 6.08
CA ASN A 136 13.81 -0.36 5.65
C ASN A 136 12.97 -0.95 4.51
N ALA A 137 13.17 -2.22 4.14
CA ALA A 137 12.25 -2.94 3.28
C ALA A 137 10.94 -3.29 4.02
N MET A 138 9.87 -3.54 3.26
CA MET A 138 8.65 -4.16 3.74
C MET A 138 8.21 -5.25 2.77
N ILE A 139 7.78 -6.38 3.29
CA ILE A 139 7.15 -7.42 2.47
C ILE A 139 5.67 -7.13 2.40
N LYS A 140 5.13 -7.04 1.19
CA LYS A 140 3.73 -6.75 0.95
C LYS A 140 2.95 -8.05 0.78
N ILE A 141 1.95 -8.26 1.64
CA ILE A 141 1.16 -9.50 1.72
C ILE A 141 -0.33 -9.15 1.63
N PRO A 142 -1.11 -9.78 0.72
CA PRO A 142 -2.56 -9.59 0.65
C PRO A 142 -3.29 -9.99 1.93
N ALA A 143 -4.29 -9.20 2.32
CA ALA A 143 -5.19 -9.47 3.44
C ALA A 143 -6.31 -10.45 3.06
N THR A 144 -6.02 -11.50 2.32
CA THR A 144 -6.97 -12.62 2.17
C THR A 144 -7.09 -13.36 3.50
N LEU A 145 -8.10 -14.23 3.66
CA LEU A 145 -8.23 -15.06 4.86
C LEU A 145 -6.97 -15.90 5.13
N GLU A 146 -6.36 -16.44 4.07
CA GLU A 146 -5.13 -17.22 4.15
C GLU A 146 -3.87 -16.35 4.32
N GLY A 147 -3.94 -15.08 3.93
CA GLY A 147 -2.85 -14.10 4.10
C GLY A 147 -2.70 -13.61 5.54
N LEU A 148 -3.79 -13.52 6.31
CA LEU A 148 -3.77 -13.10 7.73
C LEU A 148 -2.80 -13.92 8.62
N PRO A 149 -2.84 -15.27 8.62
CA PRO A 149 -1.84 -16.05 9.36
C PRO A 149 -0.42 -15.88 8.79
N ALA A 150 -0.25 -15.69 7.48
CA ALA A 150 1.06 -15.45 6.88
C ALA A 150 1.66 -14.10 7.31
N ILE A 151 0.83 -13.06 7.44
CA ILE A 151 1.21 -11.75 8.00
C ILE A 151 1.72 -11.92 9.44
N THR A 152 0.95 -12.64 10.26
CA THR A 152 1.31 -12.94 11.65
C THR A 152 2.66 -13.64 11.75
N ALA A 153 2.84 -14.73 10.99
CA ALA A 153 4.07 -15.53 10.98
C ALA A 153 5.28 -14.75 10.45
N THR A 154 5.08 -13.89 9.45
CA THR A 154 6.13 -13.03 8.89
C THR A 154 6.59 -11.99 9.92
N LEU A 155 5.65 -11.30 10.59
CA LEU A 155 5.96 -10.37 11.68
C LEU A 155 6.67 -11.08 12.84
N ALA A 156 6.23 -12.28 13.20
CA ALA A 156 6.85 -13.08 14.26
C ALA A 156 8.35 -13.37 14.04
N LYS A 157 8.83 -13.30 12.80
CA LYS A 157 10.24 -13.44 12.40
C LYS A 157 11.01 -12.13 12.37
N GLY A 158 10.42 -11.03 12.83
CA GLY A 158 11.03 -9.70 12.82
C GLY A 158 10.98 -9.00 11.46
N ILE A 159 10.16 -9.48 10.53
CA ILE A 159 10.06 -8.93 9.17
C ILE A 159 8.95 -7.88 9.12
N SER A 160 9.25 -6.70 8.58
CA SER A 160 8.27 -5.62 8.43
C SER A 160 7.29 -5.91 7.28
N VAL A 161 5.99 -5.70 7.51
CA VAL A 161 4.92 -6.10 6.56
C VAL A 161 4.07 -4.91 6.12
N ASN A 162 3.88 -4.76 4.81
CA ASN A 162 2.84 -3.93 4.23
C ASN A 162 1.62 -4.82 3.91
N VAL A 163 0.55 -4.72 4.67
CA VAL A 163 -0.65 -5.50 4.39
C VAL A 163 -1.42 -4.84 3.26
N THR A 164 -1.86 -5.58 2.23
CA THR A 164 -2.52 -5.02 1.03
C THR A 164 -3.89 -5.62 0.73
N LEU A 165 -4.62 -5.05 -0.22
CA LEU A 165 -5.96 -5.48 -0.64
C LEU A 165 -7.00 -5.46 0.49
N ILE A 166 -6.92 -4.45 1.37
CA ILE A 166 -7.93 -4.23 2.40
C ILE A 166 -9.02 -3.31 1.84
N PHE A 167 -10.27 -3.79 1.84
CA PHE A 167 -11.42 -3.03 1.31
C PHE A 167 -12.52 -2.79 2.34
N SER A 168 -12.62 -3.62 3.38
CA SER A 168 -13.70 -3.57 4.37
C SER A 168 -13.16 -3.32 5.78
N LEU A 169 -14.01 -2.72 6.63
CA LEU A 169 -13.72 -2.54 8.04
C LEU A 169 -13.56 -3.87 8.77
N GLU A 170 -14.36 -4.88 8.40
CA GLU A 170 -14.26 -6.24 8.94
C GLU A 170 -12.87 -6.83 8.66
N ARG A 171 -12.40 -6.75 7.41
CA ARG A 171 -11.07 -7.22 7.06
C ARG A 171 -10.00 -6.40 7.78
N TYR A 172 -10.18 -5.09 7.89
CA TYR A 172 -9.20 -4.25 8.55
C TYR A 172 -9.04 -4.59 10.04
N GLN A 173 -10.14 -4.87 10.76
CA GLN A 173 -10.06 -5.37 12.14
C GLN A 173 -9.23 -6.66 12.22
N GLN A 174 -9.48 -7.62 11.33
CA GLN A 174 -8.73 -8.88 11.31
C GLN A 174 -7.23 -8.67 11.00
N VAL A 175 -6.91 -7.67 10.17
CA VAL A 175 -5.52 -7.26 9.90
C VAL A 175 -4.86 -6.67 11.14
N ILE A 176 -5.56 -5.83 11.90
CA ILE A 176 -5.06 -5.29 13.17
C ILE A 176 -4.82 -6.43 14.17
N ASP A 177 -5.76 -7.37 14.29
CA ASP A 177 -5.63 -8.52 15.18
C ASP A 177 -4.41 -9.40 14.82
N ALA A 178 -4.22 -9.67 13.52
CA ALA A 178 -3.06 -10.41 13.00
C ALA A 178 -1.74 -9.66 13.23
N PHE A 179 -1.75 -8.33 13.09
CA PHE A 179 -0.60 -7.50 13.39
C PHE A 179 -0.21 -7.56 14.86
N ILE A 180 -1.16 -7.36 15.77
CA ILE A 180 -0.89 -7.40 17.22
C ILE A 180 -0.38 -8.79 17.61
N GLU A 181 -1.00 -9.86 17.12
CA GLU A 181 -0.53 -11.22 17.38
C GLU A 181 0.89 -11.46 16.83
N GLY A 182 1.19 -10.99 15.63
CA GLY A 182 2.53 -11.09 15.04
C GLY A 182 3.58 -10.37 15.87
N MET A 183 3.25 -9.18 16.39
CA MET A 183 4.14 -8.42 17.29
C MET A 183 4.33 -9.10 18.64
N VAL A 184 3.29 -9.73 19.20
CA VAL A 184 3.40 -10.57 20.42
C VAL A 184 4.37 -11.73 20.21
N GLN A 185 4.29 -12.40 19.06
CA GLN A 185 5.19 -13.50 18.75
C GLN A 185 6.62 -13.01 18.48
N ALA A 186 6.78 -11.86 17.81
CA ALA A 186 8.08 -11.25 17.57
C ALA A 186 8.81 -10.93 18.88
N ASP A 187 8.08 -10.37 19.86
CA ASP A 187 8.59 -10.09 21.21
C ASP A 187 9.04 -11.38 21.92
N LYS A 188 8.20 -12.42 21.91
CA LYS A 188 8.55 -13.73 22.49
C LYS A 188 9.77 -14.36 21.83
N ASN A 189 9.95 -14.13 20.54
CA ASN A 189 11.09 -14.62 19.76
C ASN A 189 12.36 -13.76 19.94
N GLY A 190 12.29 -12.67 20.73
CA GLY A 190 13.42 -11.81 21.05
C GLY A 190 13.80 -10.83 19.93
N HIS A 191 12.88 -10.51 19.03
CA HIS A 191 13.09 -9.49 17.99
C HIS A 191 12.99 -8.07 18.57
N ASP A 192 13.75 -7.15 17.97
CA ASP A 192 13.68 -5.73 18.29
C ASP A 192 12.46 -5.09 17.63
N LEU A 193 11.42 -4.86 18.44
CA LEU A 193 10.15 -4.30 17.97
C LEU A 193 10.27 -2.87 17.47
N LYS A 194 11.30 -2.13 17.88
CA LYS A 194 11.47 -0.71 17.59
C LYS A 194 11.65 -0.43 16.11
N HIS A 195 12.39 -1.29 15.43
CA HIS A 195 12.71 -1.12 14.00
C HIS A 195 11.76 -1.88 13.08
N MET A 196 10.90 -2.75 13.64
CA MET A 196 9.79 -3.35 12.92
C MET A 196 8.76 -2.28 12.57
N GLY A 197 8.22 -2.37 11.35
CA GLY A 197 7.14 -1.51 10.89
C GLY A 197 6.06 -2.30 10.21
N SER A 198 4.83 -1.78 10.28
CA SER A 198 3.74 -2.28 9.45
C SER A 198 2.81 -1.15 9.04
N VAL A 199 2.24 -1.29 7.85
CA VAL A 199 1.19 -0.43 7.31
C VAL A 199 0.05 -1.30 6.78
N ALA A 200 -1.17 -0.79 6.87
CA ALA A 200 -2.38 -1.46 6.38
C ALA A 200 -2.94 -0.72 5.16
N SER A 201 -2.61 -1.19 3.96
CA SER A 201 -3.02 -0.59 2.68
C SER A 201 -4.51 -0.79 2.41
N PHE A 202 -5.31 0.18 2.85
CA PHE A 202 -6.75 0.29 2.69
C PHE A 202 -7.09 1.00 1.37
N PHE A 203 -7.77 0.31 0.46
CA PHE A 203 -8.01 0.77 -0.89
C PHE A 203 -9.21 1.71 -0.97
N VAL A 204 -9.02 2.88 -1.59
CA VAL A 204 -10.03 3.96 -1.61
C VAL A 204 -10.80 3.98 -2.93
N SER A 205 -10.19 4.45 -4.04
CA SER A 205 -10.95 4.81 -5.25
C SER A 205 -11.75 3.66 -5.90
N ARG A 206 -11.36 2.40 -5.64
CA ARG A 206 -12.05 1.22 -6.18
C ARG A 206 -13.46 1.07 -5.60
N VAL A 207 -13.68 1.54 -4.37
CA VAL A 207 -14.98 1.51 -3.70
C VAL A 207 -15.97 2.42 -4.42
N ASP A 208 -15.63 3.70 -4.63
CA ASP A 208 -16.50 4.63 -5.38
C ASP A 208 -16.72 4.13 -6.81
N SER A 209 -15.68 3.64 -7.50
CA SER A 209 -15.84 3.09 -8.85
C SER A 209 -16.84 1.92 -8.95
N ALA A 210 -17.06 1.18 -7.86
CA ALA A 210 -18.00 0.08 -7.79
C ALA A 210 -19.39 0.54 -7.29
N VAL A 211 -19.41 1.36 -6.24
CA VAL A 211 -20.65 1.86 -5.62
C VAL A 211 -21.36 2.86 -6.54
N ASP A 212 -20.63 3.77 -7.18
CA ASP A 212 -21.21 4.77 -8.09
C ASP A 212 -21.97 4.09 -9.24
N LYS A 213 -21.47 2.96 -9.77
CA LYS A 213 -22.20 2.18 -10.80
C LYS A 213 -23.53 1.63 -10.29
N LEU A 214 -23.60 1.24 -9.01
CA LEU A 214 -24.84 0.76 -8.39
C LEU A 214 -25.80 1.93 -8.11
N LEU A 215 -25.28 3.08 -7.72
CA LEU A 215 -26.05 4.32 -7.51
C LEU A 215 -26.63 4.85 -8.84
N GLU A 216 -25.81 4.89 -9.90
CA GLU A 216 -26.21 5.24 -11.26
C GLU A 216 -27.32 4.32 -11.77
N ALA A 217 -27.19 3.01 -11.54
CA ALA A 217 -28.21 2.02 -11.93
C ALA A 217 -29.51 2.16 -11.13
N ASN A 218 -29.44 2.61 -9.87
CA ASN A 218 -30.61 2.93 -9.06
C ASN A 218 -31.32 4.19 -9.59
N GLY A 219 -30.57 5.25 -9.90
CA GLY A 219 -31.05 6.43 -10.61
C GLY A 219 -31.92 7.42 -9.83
N SER A 220 -32.24 7.14 -8.55
CA SER A 220 -32.96 8.07 -7.68
C SER A 220 -32.13 9.31 -7.35
N ASP A 221 -32.80 10.42 -6.97
CA ASP A 221 -32.09 11.64 -6.58
C ASP A 221 -31.28 11.45 -5.29
N GLU A 222 -31.75 10.58 -4.40
CA GLU A 222 -31.00 10.17 -3.22
C GLU A 222 -29.72 9.40 -3.62
N ALA A 223 -29.81 8.44 -4.54
CA ALA A 223 -28.65 7.69 -5.01
C ALA A 223 -27.59 8.61 -5.66
N LYS A 224 -28.01 9.53 -6.53
CA LYS A 224 -27.11 10.53 -7.14
C LYS A 224 -26.41 11.39 -6.09
N SER A 225 -27.09 11.71 -4.98
CA SER A 225 -26.50 12.51 -3.90
C SER A 225 -25.40 11.80 -3.11
N LEU A 226 -25.25 10.49 -3.29
CA LEU A 226 -24.25 9.64 -2.62
C LEU A 226 -23.05 9.29 -3.51
N GLU A 227 -23.08 9.62 -4.79
CA GLU A 227 -21.97 9.37 -5.71
C GLU A 227 -20.67 10.03 -5.20
N GLY A 228 -19.57 9.27 -5.23
CA GLY A 228 -18.26 9.74 -4.77
C GLY A 228 -18.13 9.92 -3.26
N LYS A 229 -19.06 9.37 -2.45
CA LYS A 229 -19.00 9.48 -0.98
C LYS A 229 -18.60 8.17 -0.29
N ALA A 230 -18.81 7.03 -0.93
CA ALA A 230 -18.67 5.72 -0.29
C ALA A 230 -17.22 5.41 0.11
N ALA A 231 -16.26 5.68 -0.78
CA ALA A 231 -14.85 5.39 -0.54
C ALA A 231 -14.27 6.21 0.61
N VAL A 232 -14.56 7.52 0.62
CA VAL A 232 -14.07 8.43 1.67
C VAL A 232 -14.73 8.12 3.01
N ALA A 233 -16.04 7.86 3.03
CA ALA A 233 -16.73 7.42 4.24
C ALA A 233 -16.12 6.10 4.77
N ASN A 234 -15.85 5.13 3.90
CA ASN A 234 -15.25 3.85 4.29
C ASN A 234 -13.85 4.02 4.89
N ALA A 235 -13.02 4.86 4.27
CA ALA A 235 -11.67 5.15 4.73
C ALA A 235 -11.65 5.95 6.05
N ARG A 236 -12.59 6.87 6.26
CA ARG A 236 -12.78 7.59 7.54
C ARG A 236 -13.16 6.64 8.67
N LEU A 237 -14.06 5.70 8.42
CA LEU A 237 -14.43 4.66 9.40
C LEU A 237 -13.29 3.67 9.66
N ALA A 238 -12.42 3.43 8.67
CA ALA A 238 -11.20 2.65 8.90
C ALA A 238 -10.24 3.41 9.84
N TYR A 239 -10.11 4.73 9.68
CA TYR A 239 -9.33 5.56 10.60
C TYR A 239 -9.94 5.58 12.02
N GLU A 240 -11.26 5.69 12.14
CA GLU A 240 -11.96 5.56 13.44
C GLU A 240 -11.63 4.21 14.12
N LEU A 241 -11.64 3.12 13.34
CA LEU A 241 -11.28 1.79 13.84
C LEU A 241 -9.82 1.75 14.34
N PHE A 242 -8.90 2.34 13.58
CA PHE A 242 -7.49 2.44 13.94
C PHE A 242 -7.28 3.18 15.27
N GLU A 243 -7.96 4.32 15.47
CA GLU A 243 -7.85 5.09 16.71
C GLU A 243 -8.26 4.27 17.93
N GLN A 244 -9.26 3.40 17.76
CA GLN A 244 -9.86 2.65 18.87
C GLN A 244 -9.21 1.28 19.13
N ALA A 245 -8.73 0.60 18.09
CA ALA A 245 -8.41 -0.83 18.17
C ALA A 245 -7.23 -1.12 19.11
N PHE A 246 -6.17 -0.31 19.03
CA PHE A 246 -4.96 -0.51 19.85
C PHE A 246 -5.21 -0.25 21.34
N ASP A 247 -6.04 0.74 21.67
CA ASP A 247 -6.38 1.06 23.06
C ASP A 247 -7.30 0.01 23.70
N LYS A 248 -8.04 -0.74 22.88
CA LYS A 248 -8.95 -1.81 23.31
C LYS A 248 -8.25 -3.16 23.47
N ASP A 249 -7.06 -3.35 22.89
CA ASP A 249 -6.32 -4.60 23.01
C ASP A 249 -5.38 -4.57 24.23
N PRO A 250 -5.62 -5.41 25.26
CA PRO A 250 -4.81 -5.39 26.49
C PRO A 250 -3.35 -5.81 26.28
N ARG A 251 -3.01 -6.41 25.13
CA ARG A 251 -1.64 -6.81 24.80
C ARG A 251 -0.80 -5.63 24.30
N TRP A 252 -1.45 -4.57 23.78
CA TRP A 252 -0.74 -3.50 23.08
C TRP A 252 0.17 -2.67 23.98
N ALA A 253 -0.29 -2.30 25.18
CA ALA A 253 0.46 -1.43 26.09
C ALA A 253 1.86 -1.99 26.43
N ASP A 254 1.98 -3.32 26.61
CA ASP A 254 3.25 -3.98 26.89
C ASP A 254 4.19 -3.97 25.67
N LEU A 255 3.64 -4.11 24.46
CA LEU A 255 4.43 -4.04 23.21
C LEU A 255 4.93 -2.61 22.96
N GLU A 256 4.06 -1.61 23.16
CA GLU A 256 4.39 -0.19 23.00
C GLU A 256 5.47 0.25 24.00
N ALA A 257 5.41 -0.23 25.25
CA ALA A 257 6.46 -0.01 26.25
C ALA A 257 7.83 -0.59 25.84
N LYS A 258 7.85 -1.59 24.96
CA LYS A 258 9.05 -2.19 24.36
C LYS A 258 9.46 -1.56 23.03
N GLY A 259 8.77 -0.50 22.60
CA GLY A 259 9.08 0.25 21.39
C GLY A 259 8.31 -0.17 20.14
N ALA A 260 7.35 -1.11 20.24
CA ALA A 260 6.47 -1.40 19.12
C ALA A 260 5.66 -0.15 18.72
N ARG A 261 5.38 0.00 17.43
CA ARG A 261 4.61 1.12 16.89
C ARG A 261 3.31 0.63 16.26
N ARG A 262 2.24 1.42 16.39
CA ARG A 262 0.93 1.07 15.81
C ARG A 262 1.06 0.86 14.31
N GLN A 263 0.34 -0.13 13.78
CA GLN A 263 0.24 -0.33 12.34
C GLN A 263 -0.58 0.82 11.74
N ARG A 264 0.09 1.72 11.02
CA ARG A 264 -0.55 2.90 10.43
C ARG A 264 -1.51 2.49 9.30
N PRO A 265 -2.69 3.11 9.19
CA PRO A 265 -3.49 3.02 7.97
C PRO A 265 -2.70 3.62 6.81
N LEU A 266 -2.71 2.92 5.67
CA LEU A 266 -2.15 3.42 4.42
C LEU A 266 -3.29 3.52 3.41
N PHE A 267 -3.66 4.72 2.98
CA PHE A 267 -4.66 4.89 1.93
C PHE A 267 -4.02 4.62 0.57
N ALA A 268 -4.50 3.55 -0.09
CA ALA A 268 -4.02 3.06 -1.37
C ALA A 268 -5.05 3.27 -2.47
N SER A 269 -4.60 3.22 -3.73
CA SER A 269 -5.47 3.52 -4.88
C SER A 269 -6.15 4.89 -4.73
N THR A 270 -5.38 5.93 -4.41
CA THR A 270 -5.89 7.30 -4.16
C THR A 270 -5.90 8.19 -5.40
N GLY A 271 -5.62 7.63 -6.58
CA GLY A 271 -5.84 8.33 -7.85
C GLY A 271 -7.32 8.35 -8.25
N THR A 272 -7.88 9.55 -8.37
CA THR A 272 -9.27 9.78 -8.81
C THR A 272 -9.55 9.14 -10.17
N LYS A 273 -10.66 8.39 -10.26
CA LYS A 273 -11.08 7.66 -11.48
C LYS A 273 -12.16 8.38 -12.26
N ASN A 274 -13.00 9.16 -11.59
CA ASN A 274 -14.07 9.94 -12.20
C ASN A 274 -13.58 11.38 -12.47
N PRO A 275 -13.54 11.86 -13.73
CA PRO A 275 -13.08 13.21 -14.05
C PRO A 275 -13.99 14.33 -13.49
N ALA A 276 -15.19 14.01 -13.01
CA ALA A 276 -16.06 14.96 -12.33
C ALA A 276 -15.60 15.28 -10.90
N TYR A 277 -14.73 14.47 -10.32
CA TYR A 277 -14.19 14.69 -8.97
C TYR A 277 -12.83 15.37 -9.04
N SER A 278 -12.45 16.07 -7.97
CA SER A 278 -11.10 16.60 -7.81
C SER A 278 -10.07 15.48 -7.99
N ASP A 279 -8.99 15.77 -8.71
CA ASP A 279 -7.85 14.84 -8.87
C ASP A 279 -7.04 14.66 -7.57
N CYS A 280 -7.31 15.47 -6.55
CA CYS A 280 -6.78 15.37 -5.18
C CYS A 280 -7.80 14.82 -4.17
N LYS A 281 -9.02 14.42 -4.59
CA LYS A 281 -10.13 14.01 -3.72
C LYS A 281 -9.70 13.05 -2.60
N TYR A 282 -9.07 11.93 -2.95
CA TYR A 282 -8.70 10.88 -1.99
C TYR A 282 -7.40 11.17 -1.23
N VAL A 283 -6.84 12.36 -1.39
CA VAL A 283 -5.78 12.91 -0.54
C VAL A 283 -6.39 13.92 0.40
N ASP A 284 -7.00 14.98 -0.14
CA ASP A 284 -7.51 16.11 0.65
C ASP A 284 -8.64 15.71 1.60
N GLU A 285 -9.48 14.74 1.25
CA GLU A 285 -10.58 14.28 2.12
C GLU A 285 -10.16 13.21 3.16
N LEU A 286 -8.87 12.82 3.15
CA LEU A 286 -8.29 11.76 3.98
C LEU A 286 -6.97 12.20 4.63
N VAL A 287 -6.97 13.36 5.30
CA VAL A 287 -5.81 13.90 6.03
C VAL A 287 -6.05 13.80 7.54
N ALA A 288 -5.15 13.07 8.21
CA ALA A 288 -5.13 12.91 9.67
C ALA A 288 -3.73 12.48 10.16
N PRO A 289 -3.43 12.59 11.46
CA PRO A 289 -2.18 12.10 12.01
C PRO A 289 -1.98 10.58 11.85
N GLN A 290 -0.73 10.16 11.71
CA GLN A 290 -0.30 8.76 11.70
C GLN A 290 -0.87 7.92 10.54
N ILE A 291 -1.18 8.54 9.41
CA ILE A 291 -1.54 7.82 8.19
C ILE A 291 -0.41 7.88 7.17
N VAL A 292 -0.44 6.93 6.25
CA VAL A 292 0.32 6.98 5.01
C VAL A 292 -0.66 7.16 3.86
N ASN A 293 -0.31 7.94 2.84
CA ASN A 293 -1.05 7.93 1.58
C ASN A 293 -0.08 7.56 0.46
N THR A 294 -0.32 6.43 -0.22
CA THR A 294 0.49 6.03 -1.38
C THR A 294 -0.18 6.51 -2.66
N MET A 295 0.47 7.46 -3.32
CA MET A 295 -0.09 8.21 -4.44
C MET A 295 0.58 7.79 -5.74
N PRO A 296 -0.19 7.53 -6.81
CA PRO A 296 0.36 7.56 -8.16
C PRO A 296 0.99 8.93 -8.43
N GLU A 297 2.07 8.99 -9.20
CA GLU A 297 2.78 10.26 -9.48
C GLU A 297 1.86 11.37 -9.98
N LYS A 298 0.86 11.05 -10.81
CA LYS A 298 -0.12 12.04 -11.28
C LYS A 298 -0.88 12.71 -10.13
N THR A 299 -1.24 11.95 -9.10
CA THR A 299 -1.94 12.47 -7.91
C THR A 299 -0.98 13.26 -7.02
N LEU A 300 0.27 12.80 -6.89
CA LEU A 300 1.32 13.55 -6.19
C LEU A 300 1.56 14.93 -6.82
N GLU A 301 1.65 15.00 -8.15
CA GLU A 301 1.85 16.27 -8.85
C GLU A 301 0.59 17.16 -8.80
N ALA A 302 -0.61 16.59 -8.78
CA ALA A 302 -1.84 17.35 -8.55
C ALA A 302 -1.87 17.96 -7.14
N LEU A 303 -1.53 17.18 -6.11
CA LEU A 303 -1.37 17.68 -4.75
C LEU A 303 -0.36 18.82 -4.69
N ALA A 304 0.82 18.63 -5.30
CA ALA A 304 1.87 19.64 -5.34
C ALA A 304 1.43 20.92 -6.06
N ALA A 305 0.60 20.81 -7.09
CA ALA A 305 0.12 21.96 -7.85
C ALA A 305 -0.98 22.73 -7.09
N HIS A 306 -1.96 22.04 -6.51
CA HIS A 306 -3.19 22.67 -6.02
C HIS A 306 -3.94 21.93 -4.90
N GLY A 307 -3.37 20.89 -4.29
CA GLY A 307 -4.02 20.23 -3.17
C GLY A 307 -4.06 21.08 -1.90
N ASP A 308 -5.03 20.81 -1.03
CA ASP A 308 -5.21 21.57 0.21
C ASP A 308 -4.34 21.03 1.34
N GLY A 309 -4.33 19.72 1.57
CA GLY A 309 -3.47 19.07 2.57
C GLY A 309 -3.80 19.41 4.03
N SER A 310 -4.95 20.03 4.31
CA SER A 310 -5.40 20.35 5.68
C SER A 310 -6.13 19.16 6.32
N PRO A 311 -6.10 19.00 7.67
CA PRO A 311 -6.82 17.92 8.35
C PRO A 311 -8.31 17.87 7.97
N SER A 312 -8.82 16.67 7.67
CA SER A 312 -10.15 16.51 7.07
C SER A 312 -10.95 15.29 7.53
N ILE A 313 -10.38 14.44 8.39
CA ILE A 313 -11.10 13.28 8.98
C ILE A 313 -11.77 13.62 10.31
N GLU A 314 -11.19 14.51 11.12
CA GLU A 314 -11.74 14.83 12.44
C GLU A 314 -13.19 15.34 12.36
N GLY A 315 -14.09 14.78 13.17
CA GLY A 315 -15.50 15.17 13.21
C GLY A 315 -16.39 14.58 12.11
N THR A 316 -15.88 13.67 11.26
CA THR A 316 -16.61 13.14 10.10
C THR A 316 -17.20 11.74 10.26
N TYR A 317 -16.98 11.08 11.41
CA TYR A 317 -17.39 9.68 11.60
C TYR A 317 -18.90 9.49 11.57
N GLU A 318 -19.66 10.35 12.25
CA GLU A 318 -21.13 10.28 12.25
C GLU A 318 -21.70 10.43 10.84
N GLU A 319 -21.20 11.38 10.05
CA GLU A 319 -21.59 11.53 8.64
C GLU A 319 -21.24 10.27 7.83
N SER A 320 -20.07 9.68 8.09
CA SER A 320 -19.61 8.48 7.38
C SER A 320 -20.48 7.25 7.70
N HIS A 321 -20.86 7.06 8.97
CA HIS A 321 -21.85 6.04 9.37
C HIS A 321 -23.21 6.27 8.69
N GLN A 322 -23.68 7.51 8.62
CA GLN A 322 -24.93 7.84 7.93
C GLN A 322 -24.88 7.58 6.42
N ILE A 323 -23.74 7.82 5.77
CA ILE A 323 -23.54 7.47 4.36
C ILE A 323 -23.65 5.95 4.17
N MET A 324 -23.00 5.15 5.02
CA MET A 324 -23.09 3.69 4.96
C MET A 324 -24.52 3.19 5.17
N GLN A 325 -25.25 3.78 6.12
CA GLN A 325 -26.64 3.44 6.36
C GLN A 325 -27.52 3.77 5.15
N LYS A 326 -27.37 4.95 4.54
CA LYS A 326 -28.13 5.33 3.34
C LYS A 326 -27.85 4.41 2.15
N LEU A 327 -26.61 3.98 1.96
CA LEU A 327 -26.27 2.99 0.94
C LEU A 327 -27.02 1.68 1.20
N ALA A 328 -27.07 1.21 2.45
CA ALA A 328 -27.82 0.02 2.82
C ALA A 328 -29.35 0.20 2.62
N ASP A 329 -29.90 1.36 2.94
CA ASP A 329 -31.32 1.69 2.73
C ASP A 329 -31.70 1.69 1.24
N LEU A 330 -30.75 2.03 0.35
CA LEU A 330 -30.89 1.90 -1.10
C LEU A 330 -30.65 0.47 -1.63
N GLY A 331 -30.42 -0.50 -0.74
CA GLY A 331 -30.16 -1.90 -1.08
C GLY A 331 -28.73 -2.18 -1.56
N ILE A 332 -27.78 -1.26 -1.34
CA ILE A 332 -26.37 -1.44 -1.70
C ILE A 332 -25.62 -2.03 -0.50
N SER A 333 -25.28 -3.32 -0.59
CA SER A 333 -24.45 -4.00 0.40
C SER A 333 -22.98 -3.64 0.20
N ILE A 334 -22.44 -2.80 1.10
CA ILE A 334 -20.99 -2.50 1.11
C ILE A 334 -20.16 -3.76 1.28
N LYS A 335 -20.64 -4.72 2.08
CA LYS A 335 -19.95 -6.00 2.26
C LYS A 335 -19.79 -6.74 0.93
N ASP A 336 -20.88 -6.90 0.17
CA ASP A 336 -20.84 -7.61 -1.12
C ASP A 336 -19.93 -6.89 -2.12
N VAL A 337 -19.95 -5.56 -2.11
CA VAL A 337 -19.03 -4.74 -2.91
C VAL A 337 -17.58 -5.00 -2.51
N THR A 338 -17.25 -4.95 -1.22
CA THR A 338 -15.87 -5.12 -0.75
C THR A 338 -15.36 -6.56 -0.92
N ASP A 339 -16.21 -7.57 -0.74
CA ASP A 339 -15.86 -8.98 -0.98
C ASP A 339 -15.53 -9.20 -2.46
N LYS A 340 -16.33 -8.60 -3.36
CA LYS A 340 -16.06 -8.63 -4.79
C LYS A 340 -14.77 -7.89 -5.15
N LEU A 341 -14.52 -6.72 -4.54
CA LEU A 341 -13.30 -5.95 -4.80
C LEU A 341 -12.03 -6.67 -4.33
N GLU A 342 -12.09 -7.43 -3.22
CA GLU A 342 -11.01 -8.29 -2.77
C GLU A 342 -10.70 -9.37 -3.82
N ALA A 343 -11.73 -10.12 -4.24
CA ALA A 343 -11.58 -11.19 -5.24
C ALA A 343 -11.09 -10.66 -6.60
N ASP A 344 -11.69 -9.59 -7.12
CA ASP A 344 -11.28 -8.95 -8.38
C ASP A 344 -9.86 -8.36 -8.26
N GLY A 345 -9.49 -7.87 -7.08
CA GLY A 345 -8.15 -7.34 -6.78
C GLY A 345 -7.07 -8.41 -6.88
N VAL A 346 -7.28 -9.57 -6.25
CA VAL A 346 -6.37 -10.73 -6.35
C VAL A 346 -6.27 -11.20 -7.79
N ALA A 347 -7.39 -11.38 -8.49
CA ALA A 347 -7.40 -11.83 -9.88
C ALA A 347 -6.66 -10.86 -10.82
N SER A 348 -6.85 -9.55 -10.64
CA SER A 348 -6.13 -8.54 -11.43
C SER A 348 -4.61 -8.56 -11.16
N PHE A 349 -4.19 -8.84 -9.93
CA PHE A 349 -2.76 -8.91 -9.59
C PHE A 349 -2.11 -10.16 -10.19
N ILE A 350 -2.79 -11.31 -10.16
CA ILE A 350 -2.36 -12.53 -10.85
C ILE A 350 -2.19 -12.28 -12.36
N ALA A 351 -3.18 -11.65 -13.01
CA ALA A 351 -3.09 -11.36 -14.43
C ALA A 351 -1.93 -10.40 -14.79
N SER A 352 -1.67 -9.39 -13.95
CA SER A 352 -0.50 -8.53 -14.12
C SER A 352 0.80 -9.29 -13.92
N TRP A 353 0.86 -10.23 -12.98
CA TRP A 353 2.05 -11.07 -12.74
C TRP A 353 2.36 -11.98 -13.93
N ASP A 354 1.35 -12.66 -14.50
CA ASP A 354 1.54 -13.46 -15.70
C ASP A 354 2.05 -12.63 -16.88
N SER A 355 1.61 -11.37 -16.97
CA SER A 355 2.10 -10.41 -17.96
C SER A 355 3.57 -10.03 -17.70
N VAL A 356 3.96 -9.82 -16.43
CA VAL A 356 5.37 -9.58 -16.04
C VAL A 356 6.26 -10.73 -16.50
N LEU A 357 5.86 -11.99 -16.22
CA LEU A 357 6.62 -13.17 -16.64
C LEU A 357 6.77 -13.21 -18.16
N SER A 358 5.69 -12.97 -18.90
CA SER A 358 5.74 -12.92 -20.37
C SER A 358 6.68 -11.84 -20.90
N ASP A 359 6.61 -10.63 -20.36
CA ASP A 359 7.40 -9.50 -20.84
C ASP A 359 8.89 -9.63 -20.48
N VAL A 360 9.21 -10.18 -19.30
CA VAL A 360 10.59 -10.49 -18.94
C VAL A 360 11.15 -11.62 -19.80
N GLN A 361 10.38 -12.68 -20.09
CA GLN A 361 10.82 -13.73 -21.03
C GLN A 361 11.13 -13.14 -22.41
N LYS A 362 10.24 -12.30 -22.96
CA LYS A 362 10.50 -11.60 -24.24
C LYS A 362 11.74 -10.71 -24.16
N GLY A 363 11.96 -10.04 -23.03
CA GLY A 363 13.14 -9.23 -22.77
C GLY A 363 14.43 -10.08 -22.80
N ILE A 364 14.42 -11.24 -22.13
CA ILE A 364 15.52 -12.22 -22.13
C ILE A 364 15.80 -12.72 -23.55
N ASP A 365 14.77 -13.13 -24.28
CA ASP A 365 14.89 -13.64 -25.64
C ASP A 365 15.47 -12.58 -26.58
N ARG A 366 15.05 -11.31 -26.42
CA ARG A 366 15.53 -10.18 -27.21
C ARG A 366 17.02 -9.89 -27.02
N VAL A 367 17.53 -9.97 -25.79
CA VAL A 367 18.94 -9.59 -25.50
C VAL A 367 19.93 -10.73 -25.67
N ASN A 368 19.44 -11.98 -25.82
CA ASN A 368 20.25 -13.18 -25.98
C ASN A 368 20.12 -13.86 -27.36
N GLY A 369 19.08 -13.54 -28.14
CA GLY A 369 18.99 -13.86 -29.56
C GLY A 369 19.83 -12.92 -30.41
#